data_AF-A0A913YFR1-F1
#
_entry.id   AF-A0A913YFR1-F1
#
_cell.length_a   1.000
_cell.length_b   1.000
_cell.length_c   1.000
_cell.angle_alpha   90.00
_cell.angle_beta   90.00
_cell.angle_gamma   90.00
#
_symmetry.space_group_name_H-M   'P 1'
#
loop_
_entity.id
_entity.type
_entity.pdbx_description
1 polymer ?
#
loop_
_entity_poly.entity_id
_entity_poly.type
_entity_poly.pdbx_seq_one_letter_code
_entity_poly.pdbx_strand_id
1 'polypeptide(L)'
;MEAAAKNLTRVTLELGGKSPCYIDDECDLAVVANRLAWGRFSNAGQTCVAPDYVLCSPEIQSKLIKHLKETIFKFYGQDPRYSPNYGRIINERHFQRLKKLLSHGECVIGGETDEKDRFISPTVLTGIKPSDPSLPFGGVGGSGMGAYHGKHSFDVFSHKKGCLVKSLCMESMNA
;
A
#
# COMPACT_ATOMS: atom_id res chain seq x y z
N MET A 1 15.26 -3.39 -14.83
CA MET A 1 15.84 -4.74 -15.01
C MET A 1 16.77 -4.81 -16.22
N GLU A 2 16.42 -4.20 -17.36
CA GLU A 2 17.23 -4.20 -18.59
C GLU A 2 18.71 -3.81 -18.37
N ALA A 3 18.96 -2.71 -17.63
CA ALA A 3 20.34 -2.30 -17.32
C ALA A 3 21.12 -3.34 -16.50
N ALA A 4 20.46 -4.02 -15.56
CA ALA A 4 21.08 -5.07 -14.75
C ALA A 4 21.34 -6.35 -15.56
N ALA A 5 20.47 -6.66 -16.52
CA ALA A 5 20.60 -7.82 -17.39
C ALA A 5 21.91 -7.80 -18.22
N LYS A 6 22.35 -6.59 -18.62
CA LYS A 6 23.63 -6.40 -19.35
C LYS A 6 24.85 -6.96 -18.61
N ASN A 7 24.80 -7.03 -17.27
CA ASN A 7 25.90 -7.46 -16.42
C ASN A 7 25.55 -8.67 -15.54
N LEU A 8 24.42 -9.35 -15.82
CA LEU A 8 23.89 -10.44 -14.99
C LEU A 8 23.77 -10.06 -13.50
N THR A 9 23.52 -8.78 -13.22
CA THR A 9 23.43 -8.26 -11.85
C THR A 9 22.10 -8.70 -11.23
N ARG A 10 22.17 -9.36 -10.06
CA ARG A 10 20.97 -9.68 -9.27
C ARG A 10 20.28 -8.39 -8.82
N VAL A 11 18.95 -8.36 -8.88
CA VAL A 11 18.14 -7.23 -8.44
C VAL A 11 17.16 -7.65 -7.35
N THR A 12 16.90 -6.75 -6.42
CA THR A 12 15.74 -6.77 -5.53
C THR A 12 14.88 -5.57 -5.92
N LEU A 13 13.61 -5.78 -6.22
CA LEU A 13 12.69 -4.75 -6.71
C LEU A 13 11.50 -4.66 -5.76
N GLU A 14 11.42 -3.56 -5.02
CA GLU A 14 10.29 -3.19 -4.16
C GLU A 14 9.43 -2.18 -4.93
N LEU A 15 8.36 -2.67 -5.55
CA LEU A 15 7.48 -1.83 -6.37
C LEU A 15 6.18 -1.55 -5.60
N GLY A 16 5.14 -1.15 -6.33
CA GLY A 16 3.83 -0.83 -5.76
C GLY A 16 2.75 -1.80 -6.20
N GLY A 17 1.51 -1.36 -6.05
CA GLY A 17 0.32 -2.09 -6.42
C GLY A 17 -0.88 -1.45 -5.74
N LYS A 18 -2.03 -2.10 -5.82
CA LYS A 18 -3.21 -1.71 -5.03
C LYS A 18 -3.51 -2.77 -4.00
N SER A 19 -3.19 -2.49 -2.75
CA SER A 19 -3.40 -3.40 -1.63
C SER A 19 -4.88 -3.42 -1.25
N PRO A 20 -5.62 -4.53 -1.50
CA PRO A 20 -7.02 -4.62 -1.10
C PRO A 20 -7.15 -4.73 0.43
N CYS A 21 -8.24 -4.20 0.96
CA CYS A 21 -8.68 -4.45 2.33
C CYS A 21 -10.10 -5.01 2.28
N TYR A 22 -10.24 -6.33 2.48
CA TYR A 22 -11.55 -6.96 2.62
C TYR A 22 -12.03 -6.85 4.06
N ILE A 23 -13.29 -6.46 4.24
CA ILE A 23 -13.96 -6.35 5.53
C ILE A 23 -15.18 -7.26 5.50
N ASP A 24 -15.15 -8.27 6.36
CA ASP A 24 -16.23 -9.23 6.56
C ASP A 24 -17.38 -8.63 7.38
N ASP A 25 -18.54 -9.27 7.31
CA ASP A 25 -19.76 -8.84 7.99
C ASP A 25 -19.67 -9.03 9.53
N GLU A 26 -18.84 -9.96 9.99
CA GLU A 26 -18.63 -10.29 11.41
C GLU A 26 -17.36 -9.64 11.97
N CYS A 27 -17.32 -8.31 12.07
CA CYS A 27 -16.18 -7.61 12.66
C CYS A 27 -16.56 -6.37 13.49
N ASP A 28 -15.65 -5.96 14.39
CA ASP A 28 -15.77 -4.70 15.12
C ASP A 28 -15.38 -3.52 14.21
N LEU A 29 -16.39 -2.83 13.70
CA LEU A 29 -16.21 -1.73 12.75
C LEU A 29 -15.53 -0.50 13.34
N ALA A 30 -15.59 -0.29 14.66
CA ALA A 30 -14.89 0.82 15.29
C ALA A 30 -13.37 0.56 15.27
N VAL A 31 -12.96 -0.66 15.60
CA VAL A 31 -11.54 -1.09 15.54
C VAL A 31 -11.06 -1.10 14.09
N VAL A 32 -11.86 -1.63 13.17
CA VAL A 32 -11.53 -1.65 11.74
C VAL A 32 -11.36 -0.23 11.19
N ALA A 33 -12.30 0.67 11.45
CA ALA A 33 -12.21 2.06 10.98
C ALA A 33 -10.97 2.78 11.52
N ASN A 34 -10.63 2.56 12.80
CA ASN A 34 -9.44 3.14 13.41
C ASN A 34 -8.15 2.71 12.68
N ARG A 35 -7.97 1.39 12.48
CA ARG A 35 -6.79 0.82 11.82
C ARG A 35 -6.73 1.18 10.34
N LEU A 36 -7.87 1.13 9.65
CA LEU A 36 -7.99 1.46 8.24
C LEU A 36 -7.66 2.93 7.99
N ALA A 37 -8.22 3.85 8.77
CA ALA A 37 -7.93 5.27 8.64
C ALA A 37 -6.46 5.57 8.93
N TRP A 38 -5.88 4.96 9.98
CA TRP A 38 -4.47 5.16 10.29
C TRP A 38 -3.58 4.70 9.14
N GLY A 39 -3.79 3.48 8.64
CA GLY A 39 -3.02 2.95 7.51
C GLY A 39 -3.21 3.74 6.22
N ARG A 40 -4.45 4.18 5.91
CA ARG A 40 -4.77 4.87 4.67
C ARG A 40 -4.28 6.32 4.65
N PHE A 41 -4.42 7.05 5.74
CA PHE A 41 -4.18 8.49 5.76
C PHE A 41 -2.82 8.88 6.33
N SER A 42 -2.09 7.93 6.92
CA SER A 42 -0.66 8.11 7.21
C SER A 42 0.11 8.51 5.95
N ASN A 43 0.98 9.51 6.08
CA ASN A 43 1.71 10.12 4.94
C ASN A 43 0.80 10.57 3.78
N ALA A 44 -0.44 10.99 4.07
CA ALA A 44 -1.48 11.29 3.09
C ALA A 44 -1.73 10.16 2.07
N GLY A 45 -1.56 8.90 2.51
CA GLY A 45 -1.75 7.69 1.70
C GLY A 45 -0.63 7.41 0.69
N GLN A 46 0.48 8.13 0.75
CA GLN A 46 1.64 7.94 -0.13
C GLN A 46 2.57 6.85 0.44
N THR A 47 2.02 5.64 0.59
CA THR A 47 2.72 4.49 1.17
C THR A 47 2.40 3.24 0.36
N CYS A 48 3.42 2.48 -0.07
CA CYS A 48 3.27 1.32 -0.95
C CYS A 48 2.35 0.22 -0.38
N VAL A 49 2.33 0.06 0.94
CA VAL A 49 1.51 -0.93 1.66
C VAL A 49 0.23 -0.34 2.27
N ALA A 50 -0.11 0.92 1.96
CA ALA A 50 -1.38 1.49 2.43
C ALA A 50 -2.56 0.68 1.86
N PRO A 51 -3.64 0.49 2.63
CA PRO A 51 -4.87 -0.05 2.09
C PRO A 51 -5.37 0.89 0.99
N ASP A 52 -5.46 0.38 -0.22
CA ASP A 52 -5.73 1.21 -1.39
C ASP A 52 -7.23 1.31 -1.69
N TYR A 53 -7.95 0.20 -1.54
CA TYR A 53 -9.40 0.13 -1.68
C TYR A 53 -9.98 -0.89 -0.71
N VAL A 54 -11.28 -0.73 -0.41
CA VAL A 54 -12.04 -1.59 0.49
C VAL A 54 -13.01 -2.44 -0.31
N LEU A 55 -13.11 -3.72 0.03
CA LEU A 55 -14.15 -4.63 -0.44
C LEU A 55 -14.99 -5.06 0.76
N CYS A 56 -16.31 -4.82 0.72
CA CYS A 56 -17.23 -5.18 1.79
C CYS A 56 -18.66 -5.29 1.26
N SER A 57 -19.58 -5.82 2.07
CA SER A 57 -21.00 -5.81 1.74
C SER A 57 -21.58 -4.38 1.76
N PRO A 58 -22.68 -4.11 1.04
CA PRO A 58 -23.34 -2.80 1.07
C PRO A 58 -23.79 -2.37 2.48
N GLU A 59 -24.15 -3.33 3.33
CA GLU A 59 -24.51 -3.08 4.72
C GLU A 59 -23.30 -2.59 5.53
N ILE A 60 -22.16 -3.28 5.41
CA ILE A 60 -20.91 -2.88 6.05
C ILE A 60 -20.43 -1.53 5.54
N GLN A 61 -20.52 -1.26 4.23
CA GLN A 61 -20.16 0.04 3.66
C GLN A 61 -20.86 1.19 4.40
N SER A 62 -22.18 1.07 4.60
CA SER A 62 -23.01 2.10 5.22
C SER A 62 -22.64 2.34 6.69
N LYS A 63 -22.30 1.28 7.43
CA LYS A 63 -21.88 1.35 8.83
C LYS A 63 -20.44 1.89 8.97
N LEU A 64 -19.54 1.43 8.11
CA LEU A 64 -18.11 1.79 8.12
C LEU A 64 -17.88 3.28 7.87
N ILE A 65 -18.64 3.90 6.94
CA ILE A 65 -18.54 5.33 6.64
C ILE A 65 -18.75 6.19 7.92
N LYS A 66 -19.69 5.81 8.79
CA LYS A 66 -19.94 6.51 10.05
C LYS A 66 -18.72 6.46 10.97
N HIS A 67 -18.17 5.28 11.19
CA HIS A 67 -16.98 5.09 12.02
C HIS A 67 -15.73 5.76 11.44
N LEU A 68 -15.57 5.75 10.11
CA LEU A 68 -14.46 6.44 9.44
C LEU A 68 -14.55 7.96 9.64
N LYS A 69 -15.74 8.55 9.50
CA LYS A 69 -15.94 9.98 9.72
C LYS A 69 -15.54 10.40 11.14
N GLU A 70 -15.98 9.65 12.15
CA GLU A 70 -15.62 9.89 13.55
C GLU A 70 -14.12 9.73 13.79
N THR A 71 -13.51 8.70 13.19
CA THR A 71 -12.08 8.41 13.34
C THR A 71 -11.22 9.50 12.71
N ILE A 72 -11.55 9.94 11.49
CA ILE A 72 -10.84 11.01 10.79
C ILE A 72 -10.89 12.30 11.61
N PHE A 73 -12.06 12.65 12.16
CA PHE A 73 -12.21 13.79 13.06
C PHE A 73 -11.33 13.66 14.31
N LYS A 74 -11.27 12.48 14.93
CA LYS A 74 -10.39 12.24 16.10
C LYS A 74 -8.90 12.38 15.77
N PHE A 75 -8.48 11.99 14.57
CA PHE A 75 -7.06 12.06 14.16
C PHE A 75 -6.63 13.46 13.76
N TYR A 76 -7.47 14.18 13.03
CA TYR A 76 -7.06 15.40 12.34
C TYR A 76 -7.86 16.65 12.74
N GLY A 77 -8.86 16.51 13.62
CA GLY A 77 -9.73 17.59 14.04
C GLY A 77 -10.78 17.95 13.00
N GLN A 78 -11.35 19.15 13.15
CA GLN A 78 -12.42 19.63 12.28
C GLN A 78 -11.95 19.92 10.85
N ASP A 79 -10.75 20.50 10.71
CA ASP A 79 -10.16 20.79 9.41
C ASP A 79 -8.75 20.16 9.33
N PRO A 80 -8.60 19.03 8.61
CA PRO A 80 -7.32 18.35 8.43
C PRO A 80 -6.23 19.21 7.79
N ARG A 81 -6.58 20.32 7.12
CA ARG A 81 -5.59 21.24 6.54
C ARG A 81 -4.68 21.85 7.60
N TYR A 82 -5.23 22.14 8.78
CA TYR A 82 -4.48 22.74 9.88
C TYR A 82 -3.93 21.70 10.86
N SER A 83 -4.18 20.41 10.62
CA SER A 83 -3.65 19.35 11.48
C SER A 83 -2.14 19.22 11.29
N PRO A 84 -1.33 19.27 12.37
CA PRO A 84 0.11 19.03 12.27
C PRO A 84 0.45 17.57 11.93
N ASN A 85 -0.54 16.66 12.05
CA ASN A 85 -0.37 15.24 11.84
C ASN A 85 -0.79 14.78 10.43
N TYR A 86 -1.18 15.70 9.55
CA TYR A 86 -1.63 15.38 8.20
C TYR A 86 -0.67 15.89 7.12
N GLY A 87 -0.23 14.98 6.24
CA GLY A 87 0.78 15.25 5.23
C GLY A 87 0.27 16.09 4.05
N ARG A 88 1.15 16.32 3.08
CA ARG A 88 0.86 16.96 1.78
C ARG A 88 1.29 16.08 0.62
N ILE A 89 0.68 16.29 -0.53
CA ILE A 89 1.07 15.57 -1.74
C ILE A 89 2.44 16.07 -2.20
N ILE A 90 3.31 15.13 -2.56
CA ILE A 90 4.74 15.37 -2.78
C ILE A 90 5.03 16.46 -3.82
N ASN A 91 4.21 16.56 -4.88
CA ASN A 91 4.35 17.58 -5.92
C ASN A 91 3.05 17.77 -6.71
N GLU A 92 3.05 18.80 -7.56
CA GLU A 92 1.92 19.21 -8.40
C GLU A 92 1.42 18.09 -9.32
N ARG A 93 2.35 17.35 -9.95
CA ARG A 93 1.99 16.25 -10.85
C ARG A 93 1.17 15.18 -10.13
N HIS A 94 1.59 14.76 -8.93
CA HIS A 94 0.86 13.77 -8.14
C HIS A 94 -0.46 14.34 -7.60
N PHE A 95 -0.48 15.62 -7.22
CA PHE A 95 -1.68 16.30 -6.78
C PHE A 95 -2.76 16.30 -7.87
N GLN A 96 -2.43 16.77 -9.08
CA GLN A 96 -3.38 16.80 -10.20
C GLN A 96 -3.86 15.41 -10.60
N ARG A 97 -2.96 14.41 -10.56
CA ARG A 97 -3.34 13.01 -10.81
C ARG A 97 -4.39 12.52 -9.81
N LEU A 98 -4.19 12.78 -8.51
CA LEU A 98 -5.12 12.35 -7.46
C LEU A 98 -6.43 13.14 -7.50
N LYS A 99 -6.37 14.46 -7.72
CA LYS A 99 -7.54 15.33 -7.85
C LYS A 99 -8.51 14.84 -8.94
N LYS A 100 -7.98 14.36 -10.07
CA LYS A 100 -8.79 13.75 -11.15
C LYS A 100 -9.54 12.50 -10.71
N LEU A 101 -8.99 11.71 -9.78
CA LEU A 101 -9.64 10.48 -9.31
C LEU A 101 -10.83 10.76 -8.39
N LEU A 102 -10.92 11.95 -7.80
CA LEU A 102 -12.03 12.33 -6.92
C LEU A 102 -13.39 12.33 -7.63
N SER A 103 -13.41 12.50 -8.96
CA SER A 103 -14.65 12.49 -9.76
C SER A 103 -15.09 11.10 -10.22
N HIS A 104 -14.38 10.03 -9.87
CA HIS A 104 -14.70 8.67 -10.34
C HIS A 104 -15.81 8.00 -9.53
N GLY A 105 -16.21 8.58 -8.40
CA GLY A 105 -17.27 8.08 -7.54
C GLY A 105 -17.98 9.18 -6.79
N GLU A 106 -18.88 8.77 -5.90
CA GLU A 106 -19.58 9.68 -5.01
C GLU A 106 -18.73 9.96 -3.78
N CYS A 107 -18.42 11.23 -3.52
CA CYS A 107 -17.66 11.63 -2.35
C CYS A 107 -18.58 11.68 -1.12
N VAL A 108 -18.34 10.80 -0.15
CA VAL A 108 -19.16 10.70 1.08
C VAL A 108 -18.47 11.28 2.32
N ILE A 109 -17.14 11.42 2.28
CA ILE A 109 -16.33 12.10 3.29
C ILE A 109 -15.23 12.87 2.56
N GLY A 110 -15.00 14.13 2.92
CA GLY A 110 -13.91 14.95 2.41
C GLY A 110 -14.12 15.43 0.97
N GLY A 111 -13.05 15.41 0.17
CA GLY A 111 -13.03 15.87 -1.22
C GLY A 111 -12.52 17.31 -1.41
N GLU A 112 -12.25 18.03 -0.32
CA GLU A 112 -11.66 19.35 -0.37
C GLU A 112 -10.19 19.30 -0.82
N THR A 113 -9.81 20.24 -1.68
CA THR A 113 -8.44 20.34 -2.19
C THR A 113 -7.92 21.78 -2.09
N ASP A 114 -6.62 21.93 -1.86
CA ASP A 114 -5.89 23.18 -2.04
C ASP A 114 -4.62 22.90 -2.84
N GLU A 115 -4.56 23.47 -4.05
CA GLU A 115 -3.47 23.26 -5.00
C GLU A 115 -2.18 23.94 -4.55
N LYS A 116 -2.26 25.12 -3.93
CA LYS A 116 -1.07 25.86 -3.48
C LYS A 116 -0.33 25.10 -2.39
N ASP A 117 -1.09 24.50 -1.49
CA ASP A 117 -0.56 23.69 -0.38
C ASP A 117 -0.44 22.19 -0.75
N ARG A 118 -0.86 21.79 -1.95
CA ARG A 118 -0.95 20.39 -2.39
C ARG A 118 -1.69 19.51 -1.37
N PHE A 119 -2.74 20.06 -0.80
CA PHE A 119 -3.59 19.43 0.20
C PHE A 119 -4.78 18.75 -0.46
N ILE A 120 -5.02 17.49 -0.10
CA ILE A 120 -6.26 16.76 -0.40
C ILE A 120 -6.75 16.20 0.91
N SER A 121 -7.98 16.51 1.32
CA SER A 121 -8.52 16.04 2.60
C SER A 121 -8.66 14.51 2.62
N PRO A 122 -8.69 13.88 3.82
CA PRO A 122 -9.04 12.47 3.96
C PRO A 122 -10.38 12.18 3.29
N THR A 123 -10.33 11.51 2.13
CA THR A 123 -11.48 11.35 1.25
C THR A 123 -11.92 9.89 1.17
N VAL A 124 -13.24 9.66 1.23
CA VAL A 124 -13.86 8.36 1.01
C VAL A 124 -14.86 8.47 -0.13
N LEU A 125 -14.72 7.58 -1.12
CA LEU A 125 -15.58 7.50 -2.29
C LEU A 125 -16.41 6.21 -2.24
N THR A 126 -17.66 6.29 -2.69
CA THR A 126 -18.57 5.14 -2.91
C THR A 126 -19.01 5.07 -4.36
N GLY A 127 -19.67 3.97 -4.75
CA GLY A 127 -20.22 3.82 -6.10
C GLY A 127 -19.17 3.61 -7.20
N ILE A 128 -17.93 3.24 -6.83
CA ILE A 128 -16.86 2.94 -7.79
C ILE A 128 -17.17 1.63 -8.50
N LYS A 129 -17.11 1.64 -9.84
CA LYS A 129 -17.31 0.45 -10.65
C LYS A 129 -16.04 -0.41 -10.66
N PRO A 130 -16.13 -1.75 -10.54
CA PRO A 130 -14.95 -2.62 -10.62
C PRO A 130 -14.16 -2.51 -11.93
N SER A 131 -14.82 -2.10 -13.02
CA SER A 131 -14.20 -1.84 -14.32
C SER A 131 -13.51 -0.48 -14.42
N ASP A 132 -13.53 0.33 -13.37
CA ASP A 132 -12.85 1.61 -13.36
C ASP A 132 -11.33 1.40 -13.49
N PRO A 133 -10.66 2.00 -14.49
CA PRO A 133 -9.24 1.80 -14.72
C PRO A 133 -8.35 2.31 -13.58
N SER A 134 -8.90 3.09 -12.63
CA SER A 134 -8.23 3.47 -11.40
C SER A 134 -8.15 2.35 -10.36
N LEU A 135 -8.77 1.19 -10.62
CA LEU A 135 -8.70 -0.04 -9.83
C LEU A 135 -7.87 -1.18 -10.49
N PRO A 136 -6.56 -1.05 -10.74
CA PRO A 136 -5.75 -2.20 -11.14
C PRO A 136 -5.61 -3.27 -10.04
N PHE A 137 -5.61 -4.54 -10.45
CA PHE A 137 -5.51 -5.71 -9.58
C PHE A 137 -4.10 -6.32 -9.69
N GLY A 138 -3.40 -6.57 -8.57
CA GLY A 138 -2.24 -7.47 -8.57
C GLY A 138 -1.14 -7.25 -7.52
N GLY A 139 -0.68 -8.36 -6.92
CA GLY A 139 0.56 -8.54 -6.14
C GLY A 139 1.63 -9.27 -6.98
N VAL A 140 2.30 -10.30 -6.41
CA VAL A 140 3.40 -11.11 -7.01
C VAL A 140 3.38 -11.10 -8.54
N GLY A 141 4.48 -10.62 -9.14
CA GLY A 141 4.53 -10.19 -10.54
C GLY A 141 4.78 -8.68 -10.61
N GLY A 142 3.73 -7.89 -10.86
CA GLY A 142 3.84 -6.43 -11.02
C GLY A 142 4.33 -5.68 -9.78
N SER A 143 4.24 -6.29 -8.59
CA SER A 143 4.60 -5.65 -7.31
C SER A 143 6.05 -5.80 -6.89
N GLY A 144 6.86 -6.57 -7.62
CA GLY A 144 8.29 -6.71 -7.34
C GLY A 144 8.80 -8.15 -7.23
N MET A 145 10.08 -8.28 -6.87
CA MET A 145 10.76 -9.57 -6.68
C MET A 145 11.89 -9.46 -5.64
N GLY A 146 12.12 -10.55 -4.90
CA GLY A 146 13.01 -10.56 -3.74
C GLY A 146 12.28 -10.15 -2.46
N ALA A 147 12.98 -10.21 -1.33
CA ALA A 147 12.49 -9.75 -0.04
C ALA A 147 13.68 -9.40 0.85
N TYR A 148 13.55 -8.35 1.65
CA TYR A 148 14.56 -7.91 2.61
C TYR A 148 13.89 -7.56 3.95
N HIS A 149 14.71 -7.22 4.95
CA HIS A 149 14.46 -7.08 6.39
C HIS A 149 15.06 -8.23 7.22
N GLY A 150 15.73 -7.87 8.31
CA GLY A 150 16.39 -8.79 9.23
C GLY A 150 17.34 -9.76 8.52
N LYS A 151 17.17 -11.06 8.79
CA LYS A 151 17.96 -12.12 8.16
C LYS A 151 17.85 -12.14 6.63
N HIS A 152 16.68 -11.77 6.07
CA HIS A 152 16.48 -11.75 4.62
C HIS A 152 17.39 -10.72 3.94
N SER A 153 17.63 -9.56 4.57
CA SER A 153 18.62 -8.60 4.06
C SER A 153 20.02 -9.20 4.00
N PHE A 154 20.48 -9.83 5.09
CA PHE A 154 21.79 -10.48 5.12
C PHE A 154 21.90 -11.54 4.04
N ASP A 155 20.88 -12.38 3.89
CA ASP A 155 20.85 -13.46 2.90
C ASP A 155 20.83 -12.91 1.46
N VAL A 156 20.06 -11.85 1.17
CA VAL A 156 19.95 -11.23 -0.17
C VAL A 156 21.27 -10.60 -0.61
N PHE A 157 21.96 -9.92 0.30
CA PHE A 157 23.24 -9.27 0.01
C PHE A 157 24.46 -10.18 0.20
N SER A 158 24.25 -11.45 0.53
CA SER A 158 25.29 -12.47 0.62
C SER A 158 25.27 -13.41 -0.59
N HIS A 159 26.35 -14.17 -0.73
CA HIS A 159 26.39 -15.36 -1.58
C HIS A 159 26.54 -16.58 -0.67
N LYS A 160 25.46 -17.36 -0.51
CA LYS A 160 25.49 -18.62 0.23
C LYS A 160 26.26 -19.65 -0.58
N LYS A 161 27.56 -19.77 -0.30
CA LYS A 161 28.45 -20.70 -0.99
C LYS A 161 28.29 -22.09 -0.37
N GLY A 162 27.74 -23.03 -1.15
CA GLY A 162 27.73 -24.44 -0.76
C GLY A 162 29.15 -24.98 -0.70
N CYS A 163 29.54 -25.57 0.43
CA CYS A 163 30.82 -26.23 0.63
C CYS A 163 30.56 -27.66 1.09
N LEU A 164 31.07 -28.65 0.34
CA LEU A 164 31.08 -30.05 0.76
C LEU A 164 32.50 -30.42 1.16
N VAL A 165 32.69 -30.71 2.45
CA VAL A 165 33.95 -31.26 2.96
C VAL A 165 33.75 -32.76 3.10
N LYS A 166 34.41 -33.55 2.26
CA LYS A 166 34.37 -35.03 2.30
C LYS A 166 35.53 -35.57 3.14
N SER A 167 35.29 -36.63 3.91
CA SER A 167 36.35 -37.43 4.48
C SER A 167 37.04 -38.27 3.38
N LEU A 168 38.34 -38.52 3.52
CA LEU A 168 39.17 -39.29 2.58
C LEU A 168 38.89 -40.82 2.64
N CYS A 169 37.65 -41.23 2.88
CA CYS A 169 37.26 -42.62 2.72
C CYS A 169 37.37 -42.92 1.22
N MET A 170 38.46 -43.59 0.83
CA MET A 170 38.89 -43.85 -0.54
C MET A 170 37.74 -44.21 -1.48
N GLU A 171 37.97 -43.87 -2.74
CA GLU A 171 37.51 -44.56 -3.94
C GLU A 171 37.70 -46.10 -3.83
N SER A 172 37.03 -46.77 -2.89
CA SER A 172 37.10 -48.22 -2.65
C SER A 172 36.43 -49.04 -3.75
N MET A 173 36.28 -48.45 -4.94
CA MET A 173 35.78 -49.06 -6.18
C MET A 173 36.85 -49.06 -7.29
N ASN A 174 38.06 -48.55 -7.03
CA ASN A 174 39.20 -48.61 -7.95
C ASN A 174 40.23 -49.70 -7.58
N ALA A 175 39.90 -50.61 -6.65
CA ALA A 175 40.70 -51.77 -6.30
C ALA A 175 39.97 -53.07 -6.67
#